data_AF-A0AAV4N390-F1
#
_entry.id   AF-A0AAV4N390-F1
#
_cell.length_a   1.000
_cell.length_b   1.000
_cell.length_c   1.000
_cell.angle_alpha   90.00
_cell.angle_beta   90.00
_cell.angle_gamma   90.00
#
_symmetry.space_group_name_H-M   'P 1'
#
loop_
_entity.id
_entity.type
_entity.pdbx_description
1 polymer ?
#
loop_
_entity_poly.entity_id
_entity_poly.type
_entity_poly.pdbx_seq_one_letter_code
_entity_poly.pdbx_strand_id
1 'polypeptide(L)'
;MMMRGHLFRDDTESSLQQEHLIEFAYIIQLYLDCLKKQQETKLKKLREAQENLPISKYQNEILRAVENNQVVLVAGDTGCGKSTQVPQYLMAAGYGSIACTQPRRIACISLCKKSCL
;
A
#
# COMPACT_ATOMS: atom_id res chain seq x y z
N MET A 1 9.51 -76.70 -5.00
CA MET A 1 10.34 -76.16 -6.09
C MET A 1 10.05 -74.67 -6.19
N MET A 2 11.02 -73.84 -5.82
CA MET A 2 10.93 -72.38 -5.78
C MET A 2 10.83 -71.80 -7.20
N MET A 3 9.97 -70.79 -7.42
CA MET A 3 10.19 -69.79 -8.46
C MET A 3 9.77 -68.39 -7.98
N ARG A 4 10.79 -67.67 -7.51
CA ARG A 4 11.05 -66.22 -7.62
C ARG A 4 9.83 -65.29 -7.68
N GLY A 5 9.46 -64.77 -6.52
CA GLY A 5 8.85 -63.44 -6.43
C GLY A 5 9.88 -62.40 -6.86
N HIS A 6 9.65 -61.75 -7.99
CA HIS A 6 10.29 -60.48 -8.29
C HIS A 6 9.70 -59.44 -7.34
N LEU A 7 10.48 -59.09 -6.31
CA LEU A 7 10.42 -57.76 -5.71
C LEU A 7 10.61 -56.75 -6.83
N PHE A 8 9.52 -56.18 -7.34
CA PHE A 8 9.58 -54.82 -7.85
C PHE A 8 9.42 -53.90 -6.65
N ARG A 9 10.54 -53.23 -6.38
CA ARG A 9 10.83 -52.37 -5.24
C ARG A 9 9.98 -51.10 -5.36
N ASP A 10 9.28 -50.78 -4.29
CA ASP A 10 8.65 -49.48 -4.03
C ASP A 10 9.72 -48.37 -3.98
N ASP A 11 10.08 -47.80 -5.13
CA ASP A 11 11.00 -46.64 -5.19
C ASP A 11 10.39 -45.43 -5.94
N THR A 12 9.14 -45.51 -6.42
CA THR A 12 8.50 -44.45 -7.24
C THR A 12 7.42 -43.62 -6.54
N GLU A 13 7.09 -43.87 -5.27
CA GLU A 13 6.06 -43.07 -4.56
C GLU A 13 6.64 -41.84 -3.84
N SER A 14 7.90 -41.89 -3.40
CA SER A 14 8.53 -40.79 -2.64
C SER A 14 8.94 -39.60 -3.50
N SER A 15 9.31 -39.83 -4.76
CA SER A 15 9.70 -38.79 -5.72
C SER A 15 8.49 -38.02 -6.27
N LEU A 16 7.37 -38.70 -6.52
CA LEU A 16 6.11 -38.08 -6.94
C LEU A 16 5.53 -37.15 -5.86
N GLN A 17 5.67 -37.51 -4.58
CA GLN A 17 5.22 -36.65 -3.48
C GLN A 17 6.07 -35.38 -3.35
N GLN A 18 7.38 -35.45 -3.57
CA GLN A 18 8.26 -34.27 -3.50
C GLN A 18 8.02 -33.29 -4.66
N GLU A 19 7.83 -33.78 -5.88
CA GLU A 19 7.49 -32.92 -7.02
C GLU A 19 6.14 -32.23 -6.82
N HIS A 20 5.12 -32.96 -6.36
CA HIS A 20 3.81 -32.38 -6.07
C HIS A 20 3.86 -31.33 -4.95
N LEU A 21 4.74 -31.52 -3.94
CA LEU A 21 4.95 -30.53 -2.88
C LEU A 21 5.65 -29.27 -3.40
N ILE A 22 6.60 -29.40 -4.33
CA ILE A 22 7.27 -28.26 -4.97
C ILE A 22 6.27 -27.49 -5.85
N GLU A 23 5.46 -28.18 -6.64
CA GLU A 23 4.40 -27.56 -7.44
C GLU A 23 3.38 -26.84 -6.56
N PHE A 24 2.97 -27.46 -5.45
CA PHE A 24 2.06 -26.85 -4.49
C PHE A 24 2.66 -25.60 -3.84
N ALA A 25 3.92 -25.65 -3.42
CA ALA A 25 4.63 -24.49 -2.88
C ALA A 25 4.75 -23.35 -3.91
N TYR A 26 5.01 -23.69 -5.17
CA TYR A 26 5.05 -22.72 -6.26
C TYR A 26 3.69 -22.05 -6.51
N ILE A 27 2.59 -22.83 -6.49
CA ILE A 27 1.22 -22.29 -6.59
C ILE A 27 0.91 -21.34 -5.43
N ILE A 28 1.29 -21.69 -4.20
CA ILE A 28 1.13 -20.80 -3.04
C ILE A 28 1.92 -19.50 -3.24
N GLN A 29 3.16 -19.59 -3.73
CA GLN A 29 3.99 -18.41 -3.97
C GLN A 29 3.36 -17.50 -5.03
N LEU A 30 2.88 -18.06 -6.14
CA LEU A 30 2.15 -17.30 -7.17
C LEU A 30 0.88 -16.64 -6.62
N TYR A 31 0.14 -17.32 -5.75
CA TYR A 31 -1.04 -16.76 -5.10
C TYR A 31 -0.67 -15.57 -4.20
N LEU A 32 0.36 -15.72 -3.36
CA LEU A 32 0.84 -14.64 -2.50
C LEU A 32 1.32 -13.43 -3.31
N ASP A 33 2.03 -13.67 -4.42
CA ASP A 33 2.48 -12.61 -5.33
C ASP A 33 1.29 -11.92 -6.01
N CYS A 34 0.25 -12.66 -6.37
CA CYS A 34 -1.00 -12.10 -6.90
C CYS A 34 -1.66 -11.17 -5.87
N LEU A 35 -1.77 -11.60 -4.61
CA LEU A 35 -2.33 -10.78 -3.53
C LEU A 35 -1.53 -9.49 -3.30
N LYS A 36 -0.19 -9.59 -3.27
CA LYS A 36 0.68 -8.42 -3.14
C LYS A 36 0.49 -7.45 -4.31
N LYS A 37 0.51 -7.95 -5.55
CA LYS A 37 0.28 -7.12 -6.74
C LYS A 37 -1.07 -6.41 -6.73
N GLN A 38 -2.13 -7.06 -6.24
CA GLN A 38 -3.43 -6.41 -6.11
C GLN A 38 -3.41 -5.23 -5.13
N GLN A 39 -2.69 -5.36 -4.01
CA GLN A 39 -2.54 -4.29 -3.03
C GLN A 39 -1.70 -3.13 -3.59
N GLU A 40 -0.57 -3.44 -4.23
CA GLU A 40 0.31 -2.45 -4.88
C GLU A 40 -0.42 -1.69 -5.98
N THR A 41 -1.23 -2.37 -6.80
CA THR A 41 -2.00 -1.73 -7.87
C THR A 41 -3.01 -0.73 -7.30
N LYS A 42 -3.67 -1.05 -6.19
CA LYS A 42 -4.60 -0.13 -5.52
C LYS A 42 -3.86 1.09 -4.96
N LEU A 43 -2.73 0.88 -4.30
CA LEU A 43 -1.91 1.96 -3.75
C LEU A 43 -1.35 2.88 -4.83
N LYS A 44 -0.89 2.30 -5.94
CA LYS A 44 -0.38 3.04 -7.10
C LYS A 44 -1.46 3.97 -7.68
N LYS A 45 -2.67 3.46 -7.90
CA LYS A 45 -3.81 4.27 -8.37
C LYS A 45 -4.15 5.43 -7.42
N LEU A 46 -4.06 5.21 -6.11
CA LEU A 46 -4.29 6.26 -5.11
C LEU A 46 -3.22 7.35 -5.19
N ARG A 47 -1.96 6.98 -5.29
CA ARG A 47 -0.85 7.93 -5.44
C ARG A 47 -0.96 8.74 -6.72
N GLU A 48 -1.26 8.09 -7.85
CA GLU A 48 -1.51 8.77 -9.13
C GLU A 48 -2.68 9.76 -9.00
N ALA A 49 -3.77 9.39 -8.34
CA ALA A 49 -4.90 10.30 -8.11
C ALA A 49 -4.52 11.49 -7.23
N GLN A 50 -3.67 11.30 -6.21
CA GLN A 50 -3.17 12.37 -5.35
C GLN A 50 -2.22 13.32 -6.08
N GLU A 51 -1.35 12.80 -6.95
CA GLU A 51 -0.43 13.60 -7.79
C GLU A 51 -1.21 14.48 -8.78
N ASN A 52 -2.37 14.03 -9.25
CA ASN A 52 -3.24 14.78 -10.15
C ASN A 52 -4.04 15.90 -9.47
N LEU A 53 -4.04 15.98 -8.13
CA LEU A 53 -4.75 17.06 -7.43
C LEU A 53 -4.06 18.41 -7.67
N PRO A 54 -4.80 19.52 -7.87
CA PRO A 54 -4.20 20.83 -8.14
C PRO A 54 -3.18 21.29 -7.11
N ILE A 55 -3.35 20.89 -5.84
CA ILE A 55 -2.44 21.25 -4.75
C ILE A 55 -1.05 20.61 -4.84
N SER A 56 -0.89 19.51 -5.58
CA SER A 56 0.38 18.78 -5.68
C SER A 56 1.51 19.65 -6.22
N LYS A 57 1.19 20.54 -7.16
CA LYS A 57 2.12 21.50 -7.78
C LYS A 57 2.72 22.49 -6.76
N TYR A 58 2.01 22.72 -5.66
CA TYR A 58 2.37 23.70 -4.63
C TYR A 58 3.02 23.05 -3.40
N GLN A 59 3.27 21.74 -3.40
CA GLN A 59 3.82 21.03 -2.25
C GLN A 59 5.09 21.69 -1.70
N ASN A 60 6.07 21.95 -2.57
CA ASN A 60 7.36 22.55 -2.16
C ASN A 60 7.18 23.99 -1.65
N GLU A 61 6.27 24.75 -2.23
CA GLU A 61 5.97 26.11 -1.80
C GLU A 61 5.31 26.13 -0.42
N ILE A 62 4.37 25.23 -0.17
CA ILE A 62 3.70 25.07 1.13
C ILE A 62 4.73 24.68 2.20
N LEU A 63 5.60 23.71 1.93
CA LEU A 63 6.61 23.27 2.90
C LEU A 63 7.59 24.39 3.24
N ARG A 64 8.08 25.12 2.24
CA ARG A 64 8.94 26.29 2.47
C ARG A 64 8.21 27.40 3.23
N ALA A 65 6.94 27.64 2.93
CA ALA A 65 6.16 28.66 3.64
C ALA A 65 5.99 28.30 5.12
N VAL A 66 5.73 27.03 5.43
CA VAL A 66 5.58 26.55 6.81
C VAL A 66 6.91 26.54 7.56
N GLU A 67 8.02 26.22 6.89
CA GLU A 67 9.36 26.29 7.49
C GLU A 67 9.77 27.72 7.85
N ASN A 68 9.45 28.70 6.99
CA ASN A 68 9.86 30.10 7.17
C ASN A 68 8.88 30.95 7.99
N ASN A 69 7.64 30.50 8.19
CA ASN A 69 6.59 31.30 8.82
C ASN A 69 5.83 30.50 9.88
N GLN A 70 5.58 31.13 11.03
CA GLN A 70 4.79 30.53 12.10
C GLN A 70 3.31 30.34 11.71
N VAL A 71 2.78 31.18 10.83
CA VAL A 71 1.39 31.14 10.37
C VAL A 71 1.36 31.23 8.84
N VAL A 72 0.67 30.29 8.20
CA VAL A 72 0.53 30.23 6.74
C VAL A 72 -0.95 30.09 6.38
N LEU A 73 -1.43 30.94 5.47
CA LEU A 73 -2.77 30.84 4.89
C LEU A 73 -2.70 30.07 3.57
N VAL A 74 -3.29 28.89 3.51
CA VAL A 74 -3.38 28.09 2.29
C VAL A 74 -4.80 28.22 1.71
N ALA A 75 -4.95 29.04 0.67
CA ALA A 75 -6.19 29.21 -0.06
C ALA A 75 -6.21 28.40 -1.36
N GLY A 76 -7.40 28.01 -1.80
CA GLY A 76 -7.61 27.32 -3.07
C GLY A 76 -9.04 26.82 -3.20
N ASP A 77 -9.43 26.41 -4.40
CA ASP A 77 -10.82 26.03 -4.68
C ASP A 77 -11.28 24.78 -3.92
N THR A 78 -12.60 24.60 -3.84
CA THR A 78 -13.20 23.39 -3.29
C THR A 78 -12.76 22.18 -4.11
N GLY A 79 -12.34 21.10 -3.45
CA GLY A 79 -11.90 19.87 -4.11
C GLY A 79 -10.44 19.85 -4.58
N CYS A 80 -9.65 20.91 -4.35
CA CYS A 80 -8.24 20.91 -4.76
C CYS A 80 -7.31 20.03 -3.92
N GLY A 81 -7.79 19.46 -2.81
CA GLY A 81 -7.03 18.51 -1.97
C GLY A 81 -6.39 19.08 -0.69
N LYS A 82 -6.69 20.33 -0.30
CA LYS A 82 -6.09 20.97 0.91
C LYS A 82 -6.16 20.10 2.17
N SER A 83 -7.37 19.72 2.59
CA SER A 83 -7.57 19.01 3.87
C SER A 83 -7.04 17.58 3.89
N THR A 84 -6.73 16.99 2.72
CA THR A 84 -6.16 15.63 2.63
C THR A 84 -4.64 15.65 2.45
N GLN A 85 -4.13 16.53 1.58
CA GLN A 85 -2.73 16.50 1.15
C GLN A 85 -1.77 17.31 2.04
N VAL A 86 -2.20 18.48 2.52
CA VAL A 86 -1.31 19.34 3.36
C VAL A 86 -0.78 18.60 4.59
N PRO A 87 -1.62 17.86 5.36
CA PRO A 87 -1.12 17.11 6.51
C PRO A 87 -0.13 16.01 6.12
N GLN A 88 -0.33 15.37 4.96
CA GLN A 88 0.58 14.33 4.45
C GLN A 88 1.94 14.92 4.05
N TYR A 89 1.96 16.09 3.42
CA TYR A 89 3.21 16.77 3.08
C TYR A 89 4.01 17.14 4.32
N LEU A 90 3.34 17.66 5.35
CA LEU A 90 3.99 17.97 6.63
C LEU A 90 4.53 16.71 7.30
N MET A 91 3.76 15.62 7.30
CA MET A 91 4.22 14.35 7.88
C MET A 91 5.44 13.80 7.13
N ALA A 92 5.41 13.83 5.80
CA ALA A 92 6.52 13.41 4.95
C ALA A 92 7.77 14.31 5.11
N ALA A 93 7.58 15.59 5.44
CA ALA A 93 8.66 16.53 5.73
C ALA A 93 9.24 16.38 7.15
N GLY A 94 8.74 15.44 7.96
CA GLY A 94 9.27 15.14 9.29
C GLY A 94 8.59 15.85 10.46
N TYR A 95 7.46 16.53 10.24
CA TYR A 95 6.68 17.11 11.34
C TYR A 95 5.98 16.00 12.13
N GLY A 96 6.35 15.83 13.41
CA GLY A 96 5.93 14.69 14.23
C GLY A 96 4.56 14.80 14.91
N SER A 97 4.00 16.00 15.07
CA SER A 97 2.71 16.20 15.74
C SER A 97 1.83 17.16 14.94
N ILE A 98 0.99 16.58 14.08
CA ILE A 98 0.12 17.32 13.18
C ILE A 98 -1.33 17.14 13.64
N ALA A 99 -1.96 18.24 14.02
CA ALA A 99 -3.37 18.28 14.34
C ALA A 99 -4.15 18.89 13.17
N CYS A 100 -5.15 18.16 12.67
CA CYS A 100 -6.05 18.67 11.64
C CYS A 100 -7.47 18.72 12.18
N THR A 101 -8.05 19.91 12.19
CA THR A 101 -9.42 20.11 12.66
C THR A 101 -10.40 20.11 11.49
N GLN A 102 -11.63 19.69 11.76
CA GLN A 102 -12.74 19.77 10.81
C GLN A 102 -13.99 20.24 11.55
N PRO A 103 -14.80 21.11 10.93
CA PRO A 103 -16.00 21.65 11.58
C PRO A 103 -17.08 20.59 11.82
N ARG A 104 -17.04 19.46 11.09
CA ARG A 104 -18.03 18.38 11.22
C ARG A 104 -17.34 17.06 11.58
N ARG A 105 -17.91 16.33 12.53
CA ARG A 105 -17.42 15.02 12.98
C ARG A 105 -17.26 14.03 11.83
N ILE A 106 -18.25 13.94 10.93
CA ILE A 106 -18.21 13.02 9.79
C ILE A 106 -17.07 13.35 8.81
N ALA A 107 -16.72 14.63 8.66
CA ALA A 107 -15.60 15.05 7.82
C ALA A 107 -14.27 14.63 8.44
N CYS A 108 -14.10 14.81 9.75
CA CYS A 108 -12.91 14.32 10.48
C CYS A 108 -12.73 12.81 10.29
N ILE A 109 -13.78 12.02 10.55
CA ILE A 109 -13.74 10.55 10.40
C ILE A 109 -13.40 10.15 8.96
N SER A 110 -14.03 10.78 7.97
CA SER A 110 -13.74 10.46 6.56
C SER A 110 -12.32 10.85 6.15
N LEU A 111 -11.76 11.94 6.67
CA LEU A 111 -10.39 12.34 6.37
C LEU A 111 -9.41 11.37 6.99
N CYS A 112 -9.56 11.00 8.27
CA CYS A 112 -8.68 10.01 8.92
C CYS A 112 -8.63 8.70 8.14
N LYS A 113 -9.77 8.19 7.67
CA LYS A 113 -9.83 6.95 6.85
C LYS A 113 -9.12 7.06 5.51
N LYS A 114 -9.00 8.26 4.93
CA LYS A 114 -8.37 8.51 3.63
C LYS A 114 -6.90 8.89 3.74
N SER A 115 -6.54 9.54 4.84
CA SER A 115 -5.21 10.11 5.05
C SER A 115 -4.27 9.19 5.84
N CYS A 116 -4.80 8.24 6.63
CA CYS A 116 -4.02 7.24 7.34
C CYS A 116 -3.71 6.08 6.38
N LEU A 117 -2.54 6.13 5.75
CA LEU A 117 -1.99 5.09 4.87
C LEU A 117 -0.54 4.83 5.25
#